data_AF-A0A923ZYM2-F1
#
_entry.id   AF-A0A923ZYM2-F1
#
_cell.length_a   1.000
_cell.length_b   1.000
_cell.length_c   1.000
_cell.angle_alpha   90.00
_cell.angle_beta   90.00
_cell.angle_gamma   90.00
#
_symmetry.space_group_name_H-M   'P 1'
#
loop_
_entity.id
_entity.type
_entity.pdbx_description
1 polymer ?
#
loop_
_entity_poly.entity_id
_entity_poly.type
_entity_poly.pdbx_seq_one_letter_code
_entity_poly.pdbx_strand_id
1 'polypeptide(L)' 'WEHTVVHFKMLKFGIAIKSTKEIIGQIPRLLVGGVKSFVGLIPLGNTGGANVPPLQQMEIPKDLQLIINSCI' A
#
# COMPACT_ATOMS: atom_id res chain seq x y z
N TRP A 1 2.53 5.01 12.17
CA TRP A 1 3.86 5.40 11.61
C TRP A 1 4.22 4.52 10.41
N GLU A 2 3.95 3.23 10.52
CA GLU A 2 4.07 2.16 9.52
C GLU A 2 3.51 2.55 8.15
N HIS A 3 2.31 3.13 8.13
CA HIS A 3 1.65 3.60 6.90
C HIS A 3 2.55 4.54 6.09
N THR A 4 3.07 5.59 6.73
CA THR A 4 3.95 6.57 6.08
C THR A 4 5.25 5.91 5.61
N VAL A 5 5.83 5.00 6.40
CA VAL A 5 7.05 4.28 6.03
C VAL A 5 6.84 3.40 4.80
N VAL A 6 5.74 2.65 4.74
CA VAL A 6 5.41 1.80 3.59
C VAL A 6 5.22 2.65 2.34
N HIS A 7 4.41 3.72 2.39
CA HIS A 7 4.20 4.58 1.23
C HIS A 7 5.47 5.32 0.80
N PHE A 8 6.38 5.62 1.71
CA PHE A 8 7.69 6.17 1.36
C PHE A 8 8.56 5.14 0.62
N LYS A 9 8.56 3.88 1.06
CA LYS A 9 9.21 2.78 0.33
C LYS A 9 8.58 2.56 -1.05
N MET A 10 7.25 2.62 -1.16
CA MET A 10 6.54 2.51 -2.43
C MET A 10 6.84 3.70 -3.36
N LEU A 11 7.00 4.92 -2.83
CA LEU A 11 7.44 6.07 -3.61
C LEU A 11 8.84 5.84 -4.19
N LYS A 12 9.78 5.37 -3.37
CA LYS A 12 11.13 4.99 -3.83
C LYS A 12 11.08 3.88 -4.88
N PHE A 13 10.20 2.89 -4.71
CA PHE A 13 9.98 1.85 -5.68
C PHE A 13 9.47 2.41 -7.02
N GLY A 14 8.46 3.30 -7.00
CA GLY A 14 7.95 3.99 -8.17
C GLY A 14 9.04 4.76 -8.93
N ILE A 15 9.95 5.43 -8.21
CA ILE A 15 11.14 6.09 -8.78
C ILE A 15 12.07 5.06 -9.43
N ALA A 16 12.39 3.97 -8.73
CA ALA A 16 13.29 2.93 -9.22
C ALA A 16 12.78 2.27 -10.51
N ILE A 17 11.47 2.02 -10.61
CA ILE A 17 10.83 1.47 -11.83
C ILE A 17 10.44 2.53 -12.86
N LYS A 18 10.78 3.81 -12.61
CA LYS A 18 10.45 4.97 -13.48
C LYS A 18 8.95 5.09 -13.80
N SER A 19 8.07 4.71 -12.86
CA SER A 19 6.62 4.80 -13.03
C SER A 19 6.09 6.10 -12.46
N THR A 20 5.86 7.09 -13.32
CA THR A 20 5.28 8.38 -12.92
C THR A 20 3.89 8.22 -12.29
N LYS A 21 3.11 7.22 -12.74
CA LYS A 21 1.80 6.90 -12.16
C LYS A 21 1.91 6.48 -10.70
N GLU A 22 2.86 5.59 -10.38
CA GLU A 22 3.12 5.19 -8.99
C GLU A 22 3.61 6.38 -8.17
N ILE A 23 4.57 7.14 -8.69
CA ILE A 23 5.13 8.30 -7.98
C ILE A 23 4.02 9.29 -7.59
N ILE A 24 3.19 9.69 -8.55
CA ILE A 24 2.09 10.63 -8.31
C ILE A 24 1.08 10.05 -7.32
N GLY A 25 0.75 8.76 -7.42
CA GLY A 25 -0.22 8.12 -6.52
C GLY A 25 0.26 7.98 -5.07
N GLN A 26 1.57 7.91 -4.81
CA GLN A 26 2.11 7.82 -3.46
C GLN A 26 2.20 9.19 -2.74
N ILE A 27 2.33 10.30 -3.48
CA ILE A 27 2.38 11.66 -2.90
C ILE A 27 1.15 12.00 -2.03
N PRO A 28 -0.10 11.88 -2.50
CA PRO A 28 -1.26 12.16 -1.66
C PRO A 28 -1.39 11.17 -0.49
N ARG A 29 -0.90 9.93 -0.63
CA ARG A 29 -0.88 8.93 0.45
C ARG A 29 0.10 9.29 1.57
N LEU A 30 1.21 9.96 1.24
CA LEU A 30 2.16 10.51 2.21
C LEU A 30 1.64 11.78 2.87
N LEU A 31 1.00 12.68 2.11
CA LEU A 31 0.54 13.98 2.59
C LEU A 31 -0.77 13.90 3.39
N VAL A 32 -1.71 13.06 2.95
CA VAL A 32 -3.08 13.00 3.48
C VAL A 32 -3.33 11.72 4.29
N GLY A 33 -2.58 10.65 4.03
CA GLY A 33 -2.76 9.35 4.67
C GLY A 33 -2.48 9.31 6.17
N GLY A 34 -1.86 10.36 6.73
CA GLY A 34 -1.63 10.50 8.16
C GLY A 34 -2.77 11.16 8.95
N VAL A 35 -3.70 11.87 8.30
CA VAL A 35 -4.54 12.82 9.03
C VAL A 35 -5.85 12.21 9.56
N LYS A 36 -6.37 11.13 8.95
CA LYS A 36 -7.69 10.59 9.34
C LYS A 36 -8.07 9.16 8.90
N SER A 37 -7.26 8.43 8.12
CA SER A 37 -7.87 7.50 7.14
C SER A 37 -7.31 6.08 7.03
N PHE A 38 -6.63 5.60 8.07
CA PHE A 38 -6.64 4.18 8.42
C PHE A 38 -7.60 3.89 9.60
N VAL A 39 -8.55 4.77 9.89
CA VAL A 39 -9.32 4.83 11.16
C VAL A 39 -10.45 3.79 11.24
N GLY A 40 -10.11 2.52 10.98
CA GLY A 40 -10.89 1.34 11.36
C GLY A 40 -10.95 0.24 10.30
N LEU A 41 -10.83 0.59 9.02
CA LEU A 41 -10.98 -0.37 7.92
C LEU A 41 -9.67 -0.51 7.16
N ILE A 42 -8.90 -1.53 7.54
CA ILE A 42 -7.75 -2.01 6.77
C ILE A 42 -8.28 -2.94 5.69
N PRO A 43 -8.25 -2.56 4.41
CA PRO A 43 -8.70 -3.46 3.36
C PRO A 43 -7.73 -4.63 3.23
N LEU A 44 -8.17 -5.82 3.67
CA LEU A 44 -7.39 -7.05 3.52
C LEU A 44 -7.02 -7.27 2.06
N GLY A 45 -5.77 -7.67 1.84
CA GLY A 45 -5.20 -7.98 0.52
C GLY A 45 -4.95 -6.79 -0.40
N ASN A 46 -5.26 -5.56 -0.01
CA ASN A 46 -4.95 -4.39 -0.85
C ASN A 46 -3.42 -4.20 -0.96
N THR A 47 -2.94 -4.05 -2.19
CA THR A 47 -1.49 -3.95 -2.47
C THR A 47 -0.92 -2.55 -2.26
N GLY A 48 -1.78 -1.51 -2.16
CA GLY A 48 -1.38 -0.11 -1.99
C GLY A 48 -0.86 0.58 -3.26
N GLY A 49 -0.89 -0.09 -4.42
CA GLY A 49 -0.45 0.46 -5.71
C GLY A 49 -1.30 1.67 -6.14
N ALA A 50 -0.74 2.59 -6.94
CA ALA A 50 -1.48 3.75 -7.45
C ALA A 50 -2.62 3.39 -8.41
N ASN A 51 -2.59 2.18 -8.96
CA ASN A 51 -3.65 1.59 -9.78
C ASN A 51 -4.79 0.94 -8.97
N VAL A 52 -4.68 0.88 -7.64
CA VAL A 52 -5.69 0.26 -6.77
C VAL A 52 -6.35 1.33 -5.88
N PRO A 53 -7.69 1.39 -5.84
CA PRO A 53 -8.44 2.22 -4.90
C PRO A 53 -8.02 1.97 -3.44
N PRO A 54 -7.89 3.02 -2.60
CA PRO A 54 -7.33 2.89 -1.25
C PRO A 54 -8.11 1.99 -0.28
N LEU A 55 -9.40 1.77 -0.49
CA LEU A 55 -10.27 0.98 0.39
C LEU A 55 -10.78 -0.33 -0.26
N GLN A 56 -10.25 -0.69 -1.43
CA GLN A 56 -10.66 -1.92 -2.10
C GLN A 56 -10.11 -3.13 -1.37
N GLN A 57 -10.97 -4.00 -0.86
CA GLN A 57 -10.57 -5.33 -0.39
C GLN A 57 -10.23 -6.23 -1.59
N MET A 58 -9.20 -7.04 -1.42
CA MET A 58 -8.72 -7.97 -2.44
C MET A 58 -8.40 -9.31 -1.78
N GLU A 59 -8.50 -10.40 -2.54
CA GLU A 59 -8.07 -11.71 -2.06
C GLU A 59 -6.54 -11.73 -1.93
N ILE A 60 -6.03 -12.38 -0.88
CA ILE A 60 -4.60 -12.67 -0.74
C ILE A 60 -4.35 -13.98 -1.50
N PRO A 61 -3.47 -13.99 -2.52
CA PRO A 61 -3.08 -15.22 -3.21
C PRO A 61 -2.62 -16.32 -2.24
N LYS A 62 -2.98 -17.58 -2.53
CA LYS A 62 -2.79 -18.70 -1.62
C LYS A 62 -1.33 -18.96 -1.27
N ASP A 63 -0.42 -18.79 -2.23
CA ASP A 63 1.03 -18.85 -2.04
C ASP A 63 1.53 -17.79 -1.06
N LEU A 64 1.06 -16.55 -1.17
CA LEU A 64 1.40 -15.48 -0.23
C LEU A 64 0.79 -15.73 1.17
N GLN A 65 -0.44 -16.23 1.22
CA GLN A 65 -1.09 -16.57 2.48
C GLN A 65 -0.34 -17.67 3.25
N LEU A 66 0.19 -18.67 2.54
CA LEU A 66 1.03 -19.72 3.14
C LEU A 66 2.30 -19.13 3.76
N ILE A 67 2.97 -18.21 3.07
CA ILE A 67 4.18 -17.55 3.58
C ILE A 67 3.85 -16.71 4.81
N ILE A 68 2.79 -15.89 4.77
CA ILE A 68 2.38 -15.04 5.89
C ILE A 68 2.06 -15.89 7.12
N ASN A 69 1.29 -16.96 6.96
CA ASN A 69 0.91 -17.85 8.05
C ASN A 69 2.07 -18.66 8.61
N SER A 70 3.14 -18.88 7.84
CA SER A 70 4.34 -19.58 8.31
C SER A 70 5.29 -18.68 9.12
N CYS A 71 5.11 -17.37 9.05
CA CYS A 71 5.92 -16.37 9.76
C CYS A 71 5.29 -15.91 11.09
N ILE A 72 4.04 -16.29 11.35
CA ILE A 72 3.28 -16.02 12.58
C ILE A 72 3.32 -17.27 13.44
#